data_AF-G8LT05-F1
#
_entry.id   AF-G8LT05-F1
#
_cell.length_a   1.000
_cell.length_b   1.000
_cell.length_c   1.000
_cell.angle_alpha   90.00
_cell.angle_beta   90.00
_cell.angle_gamma   90.00
#
_symmetry.space_group_name_H-M   'P 1'
#
loop_
_entity.id
_entity.type
_entity.pdbx_description
1 polymer ?
#
loop_
_entity_poly.entity_id
_entity_poly.type
_entity_poly.pdbx_seq_one_letter_code
_entity_poly.pdbx_strand_id
1 'polypeptide(L)'
;MFCSECDKKIPNDSLFCPECGAKQTHSKITESAQMFSTNNATKQCSDCKCQIPSDSRFCPECGAKQAYYQPHTNRLKQKYSPQSTVKILTPEEQAKVKKRNKMIGIFVAVALASCFVIGVLSSLIKPTINLNKYLTVSFEGYDTIGKAKASFDTEKFKADYEKKLNISKKKIIKSMSIPTFGLDNLISSTDIFLSSCVDGSLDATDGLSNGDTVTYTWKCNDELALSVYGYKLKYENTKFTVKGLKEVETFDPFEGIDVVFNGISPNGSASISGSPTAKAAQELKFKLDKSNGLSNGDTVTLTASILFGDIIEYCIKNYQMIPSPLKKTYTVEGLDRYISSSSDISEESLRSMQNQAEQVFKKHVEEDWVESSKLLNFTYLGNYLLTAKDSNNSWIANNSIYLIYKAQVKNEYSNNGMAYDKTNDFYWFICFNNLLVDPSGATKVELTKYNTPSNRFVIDSGISEGWWSTRRWYYYGYQSLDDLYNAVVEYYSNFYNHEDNVDKSLAVTEIDTPNE
;
A
#
# COMPACT_ATOMS: atom_id res chain seq x y z
N MET A 1 27.81 6.27 34.74
CA MET A 1 26.50 5.65 34.44
C MET A 1 25.39 6.50 35.07
N PHE A 2 24.12 6.27 34.78
CA PHE A 2 23.01 6.93 35.46
C PHE A 2 22.32 5.92 36.38
N CYS A 3 21.85 6.38 37.54
CA CYS A 3 21.13 5.51 38.47
C CYS A 3 19.80 5.07 37.85
N SER A 4 19.55 3.76 37.81
CA SER A 4 18.32 3.17 37.27
C SER A 4 17.01 3.64 37.91
N GLU A 5 17.08 4.22 39.12
CA GLU A 5 15.91 4.61 39.90
C GLU A 5 15.70 6.13 40.01
N CYS A 6 16.76 6.93 39.85
CA CYS A 6 16.65 8.38 40.05
C CYS A 6 17.33 9.23 38.97
N ASP A 7 17.86 8.59 37.92
CA ASP A 7 18.48 9.21 36.75
C ASP A 7 19.60 10.23 37.04
N LYS A 8 20.16 10.22 38.25
CA LYS A 8 21.35 11.02 38.57
C LYS A 8 22.60 10.32 38.05
N LYS A 9 23.56 11.10 37.56
CA LYS A 9 24.86 10.60 37.08
C LYS A 9 25.66 10.07 38.28
N ILE A 10 26.13 8.83 38.21
CA ILE A 10 26.91 8.14 39.23
C ILE A 10 28.22 7.58 38.63
N PRO A 11 29.26 7.33 39.44
CA PRO A 11 30.50 6.71 38.98
C PRO A 11 30.23 5.36 38.27
N ASN A 12 31.03 5.05 37.26
CA ASN A 12 30.76 3.94 36.33
C ASN A 12 30.76 2.54 36.97
N ASP A 13 31.37 2.40 38.16
CA ASP A 13 31.51 1.12 38.87
C ASP A 13 30.71 1.08 40.18
N SER A 14 29.79 2.05 40.38
CA SER A 14 29.01 2.13 41.62
C SER A 14 27.97 0.99 41.71
N LEU A 15 28.15 0.09 42.68
CA LEU A 15 27.17 -0.96 43.05
C LEU A 15 25.88 -0.38 43.64
N PHE A 16 25.95 0.80 44.24
CA PHE A 16 24.81 1.52 44.80
C PHE A 16 24.86 3.01 44.42
N CYS A 17 23.71 3.63 44.22
CA CYS A 17 23.64 5.06 43.93
C CYS A 17 24.00 5.89 45.18
N PRO A 18 24.99 6.80 45.13
CA PRO A 18 25.38 7.62 46.27
C PRO A 18 24.32 8.66 46.70
N GLU A 19 23.32 8.89 45.86
CA GLU A 19 22.26 9.87 46.07
C GLU A 19 20.99 9.26 46.69
N CYS A 20 20.53 8.12 46.17
CA CYS A 20 19.28 7.48 46.60
C CYS A 20 19.46 6.10 47.26
N GLY A 21 20.66 5.51 47.22
CA GLY A 21 20.96 4.20 47.81
C GLY A 21 20.51 2.98 47.00
N ALA A 22 19.95 3.17 45.80
CA ALA A 22 19.49 2.06 44.96
C ALA A 22 20.65 1.20 44.44
N LYS A 23 20.52 -0.13 44.53
CA LYS A 23 21.51 -1.09 44.00
C LYS A 23 21.48 -1.10 42.48
N GLN A 24 22.65 -1.07 41.85
CA GLN A 24 22.82 -1.05 40.41
C GLN A 24 23.23 -2.44 39.92
N THR A 25 22.55 -2.94 38.90
CA THR A 25 22.88 -4.20 38.24
C THR A 25 23.88 -3.93 37.12
N HIS A 26 25.10 -4.49 37.23
CA HIS A 26 26.13 -4.29 36.22
C HIS A 26 25.76 -5.04 34.93
N SER A 27 25.46 -4.30 33.87
CA SER A 27 25.59 -4.79 32.49
C SER A 27 25.87 -3.64 31.52
N LYS A 28 27.09 -3.72 30.98
CA LYS A 28 27.71 -3.01 29.84
C LYS A 28 28.13 -1.55 30.05
N ILE A 29 29.44 -1.41 30.27
CA ILE A 29 30.26 -0.22 30.06
C ILE A 29 30.45 -0.02 28.54
N THR A 30 30.29 1.21 28.07
CA THR A 30 30.89 1.65 26.80
C THR A 30 31.74 2.87 27.10
N GLU A 31 33.03 2.79 26.75
CA GLU A 31 34.04 3.82 26.97
C GLU A 31 33.74 5.09 26.17
N SER A 32 33.74 6.22 26.87
CA SER A 32 34.41 7.44 26.42
C SER A 32 34.71 8.29 27.65
N ALA A 33 35.98 8.31 28.01
CA ALA A 33 36.52 9.15 29.07
C ALA A 33 36.71 10.58 28.53
N GLN A 34 36.14 11.56 29.22
CA GLN A 34 36.74 12.88 29.35
C GLN A 34 36.74 13.30 30.82
N MET A 35 37.95 13.67 31.26
CA MET A 35 38.42 13.90 32.61
C MET A 35 38.10 15.30 33.14
N PHE A 36 37.80 15.37 34.46
CA PHE A 36 38.03 16.45 35.45
C PHE A 36 37.37 17.84 35.17
N SER A 37 37.02 18.68 36.14
CA SER A 37 37.45 18.89 37.53
C SER A 37 36.39 19.76 38.24
N THR A 38 36.08 19.49 39.51
CA THR A 38 35.97 20.53 40.55
C THR A 38 36.06 19.86 41.92
N ASN A 39 37.10 20.22 42.67
CA ASN A 39 37.30 20.12 44.12
C ASN A 39 36.20 19.39 44.92
N ASN A 40 36.45 18.17 45.41
CA ASN A 40 35.61 17.61 46.45
C ASN A 40 36.44 16.79 47.43
N ALA A 41 36.41 17.20 48.69
CA ALA A 41 36.98 16.44 49.80
C ALA A 41 36.44 15.00 49.79
N THR A 42 37.25 14.04 50.24
CA THR A 42 36.83 12.64 50.37
C THR A 42 36.68 12.27 51.84
N LYS A 43 35.73 11.39 52.16
CA LYS A 43 35.53 10.81 53.50
C LYS A 43 35.62 9.29 53.42
N GLN A 44 35.94 8.63 54.52
CA GLN A 44 35.82 7.16 54.59
C GLN A 44 34.39 6.78 54.95
N CYS A 45 33.87 5.76 54.26
CA CYS A 45 32.60 5.13 54.61
C CYS A 45 32.63 4.65 56.07
N SER A 46 31.57 4.94 56.83
CA SER A 46 31.45 4.51 58.23
C SER A 46 31.54 2.99 58.40
N ASP A 47 31.07 2.24 57.40
CA ASP A 47 30.84 0.80 57.51
C ASP A 47 31.95 0.00 56.81
N CYS A 48 32.16 0.19 55.51
CA CYS A 48 33.15 -0.58 54.74
C CYS A 48 34.53 0.09 54.61
N LYS A 49 34.70 1.31 55.16
CA LYS A 49 35.96 2.08 55.17
C LYS A 49 36.55 2.49 53.82
N CYS A 50 35.87 2.22 52.70
CA CYS A 50 36.30 2.72 51.39
C CYS A 50 36.24 4.25 51.32
N GLN A 51 37.07 4.87 50.48
CA GLN A 51 37.05 6.32 50.27
C GLN A 51 35.91 6.70 49.32
N ILE A 52 35.12 7.69 49.70
CA ILE A 52 33.96 8.17 48.96
C ILE A 52 33.94 9.71 48.93
N PRO A 53 33.28 10.35 47.95
CA PRO A 53 33.11 11.80 47.95
C PRO A 53 32.41 12.31 49.24
N SER A 54 32.82 13.47 49.76
CA SER A 54 32.34 13.98 51.06
C SER A 54 30.83 14.25 51.10
N ASP A 55 30.25 14.60 49.97
CA ASP A 55 28.82 14.89 49.76
C ASP A 55 27.95 13.63 49.59
N SER A 56 28.56 12.46 49.37
CA SER A 56 27.83 11.20 49.18
C SER A 56 26.97 10.86 50.41
N ARG A 57 25.67 10.63 50.17
CA ARG A 57 24.66 10.25 51.18
C ARG A 57 24.61 8.75 51.41
N PHE A 58 25.01 7.96 50.43
CA PHE A 58 25.13 6.50 50.51
C PHE A 58 26.48 6.07 49.97
N CYS A 59 27.05 5.01 50.54
CA CYS A 59 28.29 4.44 50.06
C CYS A 59 28.05 3.71 48.73
N PRO A 60 28.74 4.07 47.64
CA PRO A 60 28.56 3.41 46.35
C PRO A 60 29.00 1.93 46.35
N GLU A 61 29.87 1.53 47.27
CA GLU A 61 30.33 0.14 47.39
C GLU A 61 29.38 -0.76 48.20
N CYS A 62 28.97 -0.33 49.41
CA CYS A 62 28.20 -1.18 50.31
C CYS A 62 26.75 -0.73 50.55
N GLY A 63 26.32 0.40 49.99
CA GLY A 63 24.98 0.95 50.16
C GLY A 63 24.70 1.60 51.52
N ALA A 64 25.67 1.59 52.45
CA ALA A 64 25.49 2.15 53.79
C ALA A 64 25.23 3.65 53.75
N LYS A 65 24.21 4.11 54.48
CA LYS A 65 23.87 5.53 54.60
C LYS A 65 24.95 6.28 55.37
N GLN A 66 25.44 7.36 54.80
CA GLN A 66 26.53 8.17 55.34
C GLN A 66 25.99 9.44 55.98
N ALA A 67 26.60 9.86 57.09
CA ALA A 67 26.29 11.14 57.70
C ALA A 67 26.64 12.29 56.73
N TYR A 68 25.68 13.19 56.52
CA TYR A 68 25.85 14.41 55.74
C TYR A 68 26.42 15.50 56.66
N TYR A 69 27.59 16.05 56.31
CA TYR A 69 28.23 17.11 57.09
C TYR A 69 27.71 18.47 56.59
N GLN A 70 26.85 19.13 57.37
CA GLN A 70 26.63 20.57 57.21
C GLN A 70 27.83 21.31 57.85
N PRO A 71 28.41 22.33 57.21
CA PRO A 71 29.39 23.18 57.87
C PRO A 71 28.67 24.01 58.95
N HIS A 72 28.69 23.51 60.18
CA HIS A 72 28.38 24.31 61.36
C HIS A 72 29.64 25.09 61.76
N THR A 73 29.55 26.42 61.77
CA THR A 73 30.48 27.28 62.50
C THR A 73 30.45 26.88 63.97
N ASN A 74 31.62 26.46 64.46
CA ASN A 74 31.93 26.03 65.83
C ASN A 74 31.34 26.94 66.92
N ARG A 75 30.91 26.33 68.04
CA ARG A 75 31.75 26.24 69.25
C ARG A 75 31.15 25.34 70.35
N LEU A 76 31.92 24.28 70.66
CA LEU A 76 32.37 23.79 71.98
C LEU A 76 31.28 23.53 73.06
N LYS A 77 31.22 22.44 73.84
CA LYS A 77 32.05 21.25 74.12
C LYS A 77 31.21 20.39 75.12
N GLN A 78 31.31 19.05 75.01
CA GLN A 78 31.39 18.01 76.09
C GLN A 78 30.42 18.08 77.31
N LYS A 79 29.91 17.01 77.93
CA LYS A 79 30.09 15.54 77.89
C LYS A 79 29.07 14.93 78.90
N TYR A 80 28.88 13.62 78.82
CA TYR A 80 28.32 12.67 79.81
C TYR A 80 26.80 12.41 79.88
N SER A 81 26.44 11.17 79.51
CA SER A 81 25.34 10.32 80.02
C SER A 81 25.72 9.83 81.45
N PRO A 82 24.83 9.27 82.33
CA PRO A 82 23.87 8.22 81.98
C PRO A 82 22.56 8.08 82.83
N GLN A 83 21.69 7.18 82.34
CA GLN A 83 20.86 6.19 83.08
C GLN A 83 19.79 6.59 84.12
N SER A 84 18.55 6.18 83.80
CA SER A 84 17.58 5.39 84.58
C SER A 84 17.57 5.46 86.12
N THR A 85 16.41 5.73 86.73
CA THR A 85 15.55 4.77 87.48
C THR A 85 14.42 5.43 88.30
N VAL A 86 13.27 4.74 88.32
CA VAL A 86 12.22 4.54 89.35
C VAL A 86 11.74 5.68 90.28
N LYS A 87 10.40 5.74 90.35
CA LYS A 87 9.46 6.46 91.26
C LYS A 87 9.88 6.54 92.75
N ILE A 88 9.41 7.58 93.44
CA ILE A 88 8.49 7.55 94.61
C ILE A 88 8.02 8.99 94.91
N LEU A 89 6.72 9.16 95.19
CA LEU A 89 6.15 10.39 95.77
C LEU A 89 6.26 10.34 97.29
N THR A 90 6.49 11.49 97.92
CA THR A 90 6.22 11.71 99.34
C THR A 90 5.75 13.15 99.60
N PRO A 91 5.05 13.36 100.72
CA PRO A 91 3.86 14.18 100.78
C PRO A 91 4.20 15.53 101.39
N GLU A 92 4.73 16.42 100.57
CA GLU A 92 4.30 17.82 100.60
C GLU A 92 3.19 18.01 99.55
N GLU A 93 2.19 17.16 99.71
CA GLU A 93 0.84 17.57 99.42
C GLU A 93 0.55 18.81 100.27
N GLN A 94 -0.04 19.83 99.64
CA GLN A 94 -1.11 20.70 100.20
C GLN A 94 -0.91 22.22 100.16
N ALA A 95 0.18 22.77 99.60
CA ALA A 95 0.28 24.24 99.45
C ALA A 95 0.17 24.82 98.01
N LYS A 96 0.19 24.00 96.95
CA LYS A 96 0.18 24.52 95.55
C LYS A 96 -1.02 24.09 94.71
N VAL A 97 -2.17 23.85 95.36
CA VAL A 97 -3.43 23.51 94.67
C VAL A 97 -4.13 24.73 94.05
N LYS A 98 -3.72 25.97 94.34
CA LYS A 98 -4.39 27.18 93.79
C LYS A 98 -3.76 27.80 92.53
N LYS A 99 -2.73 27.19 91.92
CA LYS A 99 -2.10 27.71 90.68
C LYS A 99 -1.82 26.65 89.60
N ARG A 100 -2.52 25.51 89.62
CA ARG A 100 -2.39 24.42 88.61
C ARG A 100 -3.57 24.32 87.63
N ASN A 101 -4.63 25.11 87.80
CA ASN A 101 -5.81 25.04 86.92
C ASN A 101 -5.75 26.03 85.74
N LYS A 102 -4.75 26.93 85.68
CA LYS A 102 -4.59 27.88 84.57
C LYS A 102 -3.59 27.42 83.49
N MET A 103 -2.71 26.47 83.79
CA MET A 103 -1.71 25.95 82.82
C MET A 103 -2.08 24.62 82.15
N ILE A 104 -2.95 23.80 82.77
CA ILE A 104 -3.52 22.61 82.10
C ILE A 104 -4.60 23.04 81.10
N GLY A 105 -5.37 24.09 81.41
CA GLY A 105 -6.34 24.67 80.46
C GLY A 105 -5.70 25.24 79.20
N ILE A 106 -4.48 25.79 79.28
CA ILE A 106 -3.76 26.35 78.11
C ILE A 106 -3.09 25.24 77.29
N PHE A 107 -2.49 24.22 77.90
CA PHE A 107 -1.93 23.09 77.14
C PHE A 107 -3.01 22.20 76.52
N VAL A 108 -4.15 21.99 77.18
CA VAL A 108 -5.30 21.28 76.61
C VAL A 108 -6.00 22.14 75.56
N ALA A 109 -6.11 23.46 75.74
CA ALA A 109 -6.66 24.35 74.70
C ALA A 109 -5.72 24.53 73.50
N VAL A 110 -4.39 24.52 73.67
CA VAL A 110 -3.44 24.58 72.55
C VAL A 110 -3.30 23.22 71.87
N ALA A 111 -3.38 22.09 72.58
CA ALA A 111 -3.43 20.76 71.98
C ALA A 111 -4.78 20.49 71.30
N LEU A 112 -5.90 20.95 71.87
CA LEU A 112 -7.22 20.89 71.22
C LEU A 112 -7.31 21.88 70.06
N ALA A 113 -6.75 23.10 70.16
CA ALA A 113 -6.69 24.03 69.05
C ALA A 113 -5.72 23.56 67.97
N SER A 114 -4.60 22.89 68.30
CA SER A 114 -3.72 22.28 67.30
C SER A 114 -4.35 21.03 66.69
N CYS A 115 -5.04 20.18 67.45
CA CYS A 115 -5.82 19.05 66.91
C CYS A 115 -7.06 19.51 66.15
N PHE A 116 -7.62 20.67 66.48
CA PHE A 116 -8.74 21.30 65.76
C PHE A 116 -8.23 21.99 64.50
N VAL A 117 -7.08 22.67 64.54
CA VAL A 117 -6.45 23.28 63.36
C VAL A 117 -5.87 22.20 62.45
N ILE A 118 -5.22 21.15 62.98
CA ILE A 118 -4.81 19.97 62.22
C ILE A 118 -6.04 19.20 61.76
N GLY A 119 -7.11 19.06 62.56
CA GLY A 119 -8.36 18.41 62.17
C GLY A 119 -9.15 19.19 61.11
N VAL A 120 -9.07 20.52 61.12
CA VAL A 120 -9.64 21.44 60.12
C VAL A 120 -8.76 21.51 58.87
N LEU A 121 -7.43 21.54 59.00
CA LEU A 121 -6.50 21.43 57.86
C LEU A 121 -6.55 20.05 57.21
N SER A 122 -6.72 18.98 57.99
CA SER A 122 -6.90 17.60 57.50
C SER A 122 -8.28 17.39 56.87
N SER A 123 -9.31 18.14 57.28
CA SER A 123 -10.63 18.11 56.65
C SER A 123 -10.71 18.98 55.38
N LEU A 124 -9.77 19.91 55.20
CA LEU A 124 -9.60 20.74 54.00
C LEU A 124 -8.77 20.04 52.90
N ILE A 125 -7.86 19.13 53.25
CA ILE A 125 -7.08 18.35 52.28
C ILE A 125 -7.85 17.09 51.88
N LYS A 126 -8.52 17.14 50.73
CA LYS A 126 -9.25 15.99 50.18
C LYS A 126 -8.28 14.87 49.77
N PRO A 127 -8.52 13.61 50.17
CA PRO A 127 -7.69 12.49 49.78
C PRO A 127 -7.68 12.32 48.26
N THR A 128 -6.53 11.93 47.71
CA THR A 128 -6.34 11.77 46.26
C THR A 128 -6.23 10.29 45.90
N ILE A 129 -6.95 9.85 44.86
CA ILE A 129 -6.87 8.50 44.30
C ILE A 129 -6.06 8.57 43.01
N ASN A 130 -4.92 7.89 42.95
CA ASN A 130 -4.13 7.75 41.72
C ASN A 130 -4.61 6.54 40.92
N LEU A 131 -5.27 6.77 39.79
CA LEU A 131 -5.86 5.69 38.98
C LEU A 131 -4.83 4.95 38.12
N ASN A 132 -3.77 5.62 37.64
CA ASN A 132 -2.71 4.96 36.86
C ASN A 132 -2.02 3.83 37.64
N LYS A 133 -2.06 3.85 38.99
CA LYS A 133 -1.53 2.78 39.85
C LYS A 133 -2.20 1.40 39.59
N TYR A 134 -3.43 1.40 39.09
CA TYR A 134 -4.23 0.21 38.87
C TYR A 134 -4.39 -0.15 37.39
N LEU A 135 -3.88 0.66 36.48
CA LEU A 135 -3.94 0.42 35.04
C LEU A 135 -2.74 -0.40 34.58
N THR A 136 -3.00 -1.49 33.87
CA THR A 136 -1.99 -2.26 33.12
C THR A 136 -2.41 -2.34 31.66
N VAL A 137 -1.49 -2.03 30.74
CA VAL A 137 -1.68 -2.26 29.30
C VAL A 137 -0.73 -3.36 28.86
N SER A 138 -1.27 -4.36 28.17
CA SER A 138 -0.52 -5.50 27.64
C SER A 138 -0.77 -5.66 26.15
N PHE A 139 0.25 -6.16 25.45
CA PHE A 139 0.21 -6.45 24.02
C PHE A 139 0.39 -7.94 23.78
N GLU A 140 -0.38 -8.50 22.86
CA GLU A 140 -0.30 -9.91 22.49
C GLU A 140 -0.59 -10.11 21.01
N GLY A 141 -0.21 -11.29 20.50
CA GLY A 141 -0.41 -11.66 19.11
C GLY A 141 0.87 -11.55 18.29
N TYR A 142 0.68 -11.30 17.00
CA TYR A 142 1.75 -11.20 16.02
C TYR A 142 1.92 -9.76 15.58
N ASP A 143 3.13 -9.43 15.14
CA ASP A 143 3.40 -8.16 14.50
C ASP A 143 2.42 -7.98 13.31
N THR A 144 2.03 -6.74 12.98
CA THR A 144 0.97 -6.38 12.00
C THR A 144 -0.48 -6.64 12.44
N ILE A 145 -0.76 -7.66 13.24
CA ILE A 145 -2.14 -7.99 13.72
C ILE A 145 -2.24 -8.02 15.25
N GLY A 146 -1.35 -7.29 15.92
CA GLY A 146 -1.23 -7.27 17.37
C GLY A 146 -2.47 -6.68 18.04
N LYS A 147 -2.74 -7.14 19.25
CA LYS A 147 -3.85 -6.67 20.08
C LYS A 147 -3.35 -6.01 21.34
N ALA A 148 -4.05 -4.96 21.75
CA ALA A 148 -3.81 -4.28 23.03
C ALA A 148 -4.99 -4.49 23.97
N LYS A 149 -4.67 -4.75 25.24
CA LYS A 149 -5.65 -4.86 26.31
C LYS A 149 -5.28 -3.95 27.46
N ALA A 150 -6.18 -3.03 27.80
CA ALA A 150 -6.12 -2.29 29.05
C ALA A 150 -6.91 -3.05 30.12
N SER A 151 -6.28 -3.28 31.27
CA SER A 151 -6.87 -3.95 32.42
C SER A 151 -6.73 -3.06 33.65
N PHE A 152 -7.84 -2.86 34.36
CA PHE A 152 -7.86 -2.16 35.64
C PHE A 152 -7.89 -3.19 36.77
N ASP A 153 -6.96 -3.10 37.72
CA ASP A 153 -6.85 -3.99 38.88
C ASP A 153 -7.91 -3.62 39.94
N THR A 154 -9.15 -4.07 39.69
CA THR A 154 -10.32 -3.81 40.53
C THR A 154 -10.17 -4.43 41.92
N GLU A 155 -9.55 -5.60 42.03
CA GLU A 155 -9.36 -6.28 43.31
C GLU A 155 -8.39 -5.52 44.22
N LYS A 156 -7.26 -5.06 43.68
CA LYS A 156 -6.32 -4.22 44.43
C LYS A 156 -6.93 -2.86 44.77
N PHE A 157 -7.71 -2.28 43.84
CA PHE A 157 -8.43 -1.04 44.11
C PHE A 157 -9.43 -1.21 45.26
N LYS A 158 -10.20 -2.29 45.23
CA LYS A 158 -11.17 -2.65 46.28
C LYS A 158 -10.46 -2.88 47.62
N ALA A 159 -9.38 -3.64 47.65
CA ALA A 159 -8.59 -3.84 48.86
C ALA A 159 -8.07 -2.51 49.45
N ASP A 160 -7.65 -1.57 48.60
CA ASP A 160 -7.13 -0.27 49.01
C ASP A 160 -8.22 0.71 49.51
N TYR A 161 -9.44 0.65 48.96
CA TYR A 161 -10.46 1.70 49.15
C TYR A 161 -11.86 1.25 49.62
N GLU A 162 -12.19 -0.05 49.67
CA GLU A 162 -13.53 -0.52 50.09
C GLU A 162 -13.99 0.08 51.42
N LYS A 163 -13.11 0.02 52.43
CA LYS A 163 -13.40 0.56 53.77
C LYS A 163 -13.35 2.09 53.82
N LYS A 164 -12.66 2.73 52.86
CA LYS A 164 -12.43 4.19 52.82
C LYS A 164 -13.51 4.94 52.02
N LEU A 165 -14.15 4.27 51.07
CA LEU A 165 -15.30 4.76 50.30
C LEU A 165 -16.63 4.50 51.05
N ASN A 166 -16.60 4.63 52.38
CA ASN A 166 -17.72 4.36 53.28
C ASN A 166 -18.80 5.46 53.19
N ILE A 167 -19.58 5.45 52.13
CA ILE A 167 -20.72 6.34 51.91
C ILE A 167 -22.00 5.53 52.04
N SER A 168 -23.08 6.18 52.50
CA SER A 168 -24.41 5.57 52.56
C SER A 168 -24.85 5.11 51.16
N LYS A 169 -24.76 3.80 50.90
CA LYS A 169 -25.16 3.16 49.63
C LYS A 169 -26.56 3.60 49.18
N LYS A 170 -27.50 3.70 50.12
CA LYS A 170 -28.87 4.21 49.88
C LYS A 170 -28.91 5.62 49.32
N LYS A 171 -28.02 6.52 49.76
CA LYS A 171 -28.00 7.92 49.29
C LYS A 171 -27.45 8.01 47.87
N ILE A 172 -26.43 7.23 47.54
CA ILE A 172 -25.83 7.17 46.19
C ILE A 172 -26.78 6.51 45.19
N ILE A 173 -27.32 5.34 45.52
CA ILE A 173 -28.25 4.60 44.64
C ILE A 173 -29.47 5.47 44.32
N LYS A 174 -29.98 6.22 45.31
CA LYS A 174 -31.10 7.15 45.14
C LYS A 174 -30.72 8.42 44.36
N SER A 175 -29.51 8.95 44.53
CA SER A 175 -29.07 10.17 43.83
C SER A 175 -28.66 9.92 42.38
N MET A 176 -28.17 8.72 42.06
CA MET A 176 -27.73 8.34 40.71
C MET A 176 -28.76 7.51 39.94
N SER A 177 -29.94 7.25 40.52
CA SER A 177 -31.01 6.44 39.91
C SER A 177 -30.54 5.07 39.38
N ILE A 178 -29.62 4.43 40.08
CA ILE A 178 -29.04 3.14 39.66
C ILE A 178 -30.10 2.05 39.82
N PRO A 179 -30.49 1.32 38.75
CA PRO A 179 -31.41 0.19 38.86
C PRO A 179 -30.72 -0.95 39.62
N THR A 180 -31.05 -1.13 40.89
CA THR A 180 -30.39 -2.14 41.74
C THR A 180 -31.07 -3.50 41.71
N PHE A 181 -32.26 -3.63 41.11
CA PHE A 181 -33.02 -4.89 41.00
C PHE A 181 -33.13 -5.69 42.31
N GLY A 182 -33.11 -5.01 43.48
CA GLY A 182 -33.15 -5.67 44.80
C GLY A 182 -31.81 -6.24 45.30
N LEU A 183 -30.69 -5.98 44.62
CA LEU A 183 -29.31 -6.37 45.01
C LEU A 183 -28.50 -5.23 45.65
N ASP A 184 -29.16 -4.21 46.20
CA ASP A 184 -28.52 -3.02 46.81
C ASP A 184 -27.52 -3.34 47.93
N ASN A 185 -27.68 -4.47 48.62
CA ASN A 185 -26.75 -4.94 49.65
C ASN A 185 -25.52 -5.70 49.10
N LEU A 186 -25.54 -6.14 47.83
CA LEU A 186 -24.50 -6.99 47.22
C LEU A 186 -23.47 -6.20 46.40
N ILE A 187 -23.78 -4.96 46.01
CA ILE A 187 -22.87 -4.11 45.23
C ILE A 187 -21.90 -3.38 46.17
N SER A 188 -20.59 -3.47 45.93
CA SER A 188 -19.59 -2.79 46.74
C SER A 188 -19.55 -1.28 46.43
N SER A 189 -19.14 -0.48 47.42
CA SER A 189 -18.98 0.97 47.22
C SER A 189 -17.89 1.29 46.18
N THR A 190 -16.88 0.44 46.03
CA THR A 190 -15.84 0.60 45.00
C THR A 190 -16.39 0.29 43.61
N ASP A 191 -17.29 -0.68 43.47
CA ASP A 191 -17.88 -1.02 42.17
C ASP A 191 -18.75 0.13 41.65
N ILE A 192 -19.54 0.74 42.53
CA ILE A 192 -20.34 1.94 42.20
C ILE A 192 -19.42 3.11 41.87
N PHE A 193 -18.35 3.31 42.63
CA PHE A 193 -17.38 4.37 42.34
C PHE A 193 -16.70 4.17 40.97
N LEU A 194 -16.19 2.97 40.68
CA LEU A 194 -15.51 2.69 39.41
C LEU A 194 -16.46 2.89 38.23
N SER A 195 -17.67 2.33 38.28
CA SER A 195 -18.67 2.45 37.21
C SER A 195 -19.22 3.86 36.99
N SER A 196 -19.21 4.73 38.01
CA SER A 196 -19.77 6.09 37.92
C SER A 196 -18.72 7.18 37.71
N CYS A 197 -17.50 6.96 38.19
CA CYS A 197 -16.46 7.98 38.24
C CYS A 197 -15.25 7.67 37.35
N VAL A 198 -15.02 6.41 36.97
CA VAL A 198 -13.80 5.99 36.28
C VAL A 198 -14.15 5.40 34.92
N ASP A 199 -13.65 6.05 33.87
CA ASP A 199 -13.74 5.56 32.50
C ASP A 199 -12.42 5.86 31.77
N GLY A 200 -12.13 5.07 30.75
CA GLY A 200 -10.97 5.26 29.89
C GLY A 200 -10.84 4.16 28.84
N SER A 201 -10.22 4.50 27.72
CA SER A 201 -10.07 3.61 26.57
C SER A 201 -8.73 3.79 25.88
N LEU A 202 -8.31 2.76 25.15
CA LEU A 202 -7.24 2.86 24.17
C LEU A 202 -7.77 3.51 22.89
N ASP A 203 -6.89 4.17 22.16
CA ASP A 203 -7.14 4.71 20.82
C ASP A 203 -7.11 3.63 19.73
N ALA A 204 -6.32 2.57 19.93
CA ALA A 204 -6.29 1.38 19.08
C ALA A 204 -6.16 0.09 19.92
N THR A 205 -6.84 -0.97 19.48
CA THR A 205 -6.90 -2.27 20.18
C THR A 205 -6.47 -3.46 19.34
N ASP A 206 -6.32 -3.28 18.03
CA ASP A 206 -6.03 -4.30 17.03
C ASP A 206 -5.24 -3.71 15.86
N GLY A 207 -4.70 -4.57 15.00
CA GLY A 207 -3.87 -4.16 13.84
C GLY A 207 -2.53 -3.53 14.23
N LEU A 208 -2.02 -3.84 15.42
CA LEU A 208 -0.82 -3.21 15.98
C LEU A 208 0.46 -3.93 15.55
N SER A 209 1.54 -3.15 15.42
CA SER A 209 2.89 -3.60 15.13
C SER A 209 3.88 -3.19 16.23
N ASN A 210 4.99 -3.90 16.37
CA ASN A 210 6.09 -3.54 17.26
C ASN A 210 6.63 -2.15 16.88
N GLY A 211 6.67 -1.24 17.85
CA GLY A 211 7.06 0.16 17.64
C GLY A 211 5.88 1.13 17.50
N ASP A 212 4.66 0.64 17.26
CA ASP A 212 3.47 1.49 17.27
C ASP A 212 3.28 2.15 18.64
N THR A 213 2.61 3.30 18.64
CA THR A 213 2.26 4.00 19.89
C THR A 213 0.75 3.96 20.09
N VAL A 214 0.31 3.40 21.20
CA VAL A 214 -1.09 3.46 21.64
C VAL A 214 -1.22 4.35 22.87
N THR A 215 -2.33 5.07 22.99
CA THR A 215 -2.60 6.00 24.08
C THR A 215 -3.81 5.55 24.88
N TYR A 216 -3.63 5.33 26.18
CA TYR A 216 -4.77 5.20 27.09
C TYR A 216 -5.22 6.58 27.54
N THR A 217 -6.48 6.91 27.25
CA THR A 217 -7.10 8.19 27.59
C THR A 217 -8.14 7.99 28.68
N TRP A 218 -7.96 8.66 29.81
CA TRP A 218 -8.93 8.69 30.90
C TRP A 218 -10.08 9.66 30.57
N LYS A 219 -11.29 9.26 30.92
CA LYS A 219 -12.54 10.04 30.79
C LYS A 219 -13.34 10.03 32.10
N CYS A 220 -12.65 10.31 33.21
CA CYS A 220 -13.25 10.22 34.54
C CYS A 220 -14.19 11.38 34.86
N ASN A 221 -15.12 11.15 35.81
CA ASN A 221 -16.01 12.16 36.35
C ASN A 221 -15.46 12.71 37.68
N ASP A 222 -14.53 13.66 37.56
CA ASP A 222 -13.85 14.31 38.69
C ASP A 222 -14.84 15.02 39.63
N GLU A 223 -15.87 15.65 39.07
CA GLU A 223 -16.89 16.36 39.84
C GLU A 223 -17.67 15.40 40.73
N LEU A 224 -18.08 14.25 40.20
CA LEU A 224 -18.81 13.23 40.95
C LEU A 224 -17.92 12.60 42.03
N ALA A 225 -16.68 12.24 41.67
CA ALA A 225 -15.70 11.70 42.62
C ALA A 225 -15.46 12.67 43.80
N LEU A 226 -15.41 13.97 43.53
CA LEU A 226 -15.18 14.98 44.57
C LEU A 226 -16.44 15.30 45.38
N SER A 227 -17.57 15.56 44.72
CA SER A 227 -18.80 16.04 45.37
C SER A 227 -19.54 14.94 46.13
N VAL A 228 -19.58 13.72 45.58
CA VAL A 228 -20.29 12.58 46.17
C VAL A 228 -19.36 11.75 47.05
N TYR A 229 -18.12 11.52 46.61
CA TYR A 229 -17.20 10.63 47.31
C TYR A 229 -16.14 11.36 48.15
N GLY A 230 -15.93 12.65 47.94
CA GLY A 230 -14.94 13.43 48.69
C GLY A 230 -13.49 13.17 48.27
N TYR A 231 -13.25 12.53 47.13
CA TYR A 231 -11.92 12.20 46.62
C TYR A 231 -11.56 13.06 45.40
N LYS A 232 -10.31 13.51 45.34
CA LYS A 232 -9.72 14.04 44.10
C LYS A 232 -9.16 12.87 43.30
N LEU A 233 -9.42 12.83 42.01
CA LEU A 233 -8.77 11.88 41.12
C LEU A 233 -7.43 12.46 40.64
N LYS A 234 -6.42 11.61 40.55
CA LYS A 234 -5.16 11.90 39.87
C LYS A 234 -4.97 10.84 38.81
N TYR A 235 -4.91 11.27 37.56
CA TYR A 235 -4.61 10.40 36.44
C TYR A 235 -4.00 11.20 35.30
N GLU A 236 -3.21 10.51 34.48
CA GLU A 236 -2.56 11.07 33.29
C GLU A 236 -2.75 10.10 32.13
N ASN A 237 -3.10 10.65 30.96
CA ASN A 237 -3.16 9.87 29.73
C ASN A 237 -1.77 9.32 29.45
N THR A 238 -1.68 8.01 29.22
CA THR A 238 -0.39 7.31 29.14
C THR A 238 -0.20 6.78 27.73
N LYS A 239 0.95 7.10 27.13
CA LYS A 239 1.39 6.53 25.86
C LYS A 239 2.20 5.28 26.12
N PHE A 240 1.93 4.22 25.37
CA PHE A 240 2.64 2.96 25.41
C PHE A 240 3.20 2.67 24.03
N THR A 241 4.48 2.30 23.96
CA THR A 241 5.06 1.72 22.74
C THR A 241 4.76 0.24 22.74
N VAL A 242 4.11 -0.24 21.68
CA VAL A 242 3.81 -1.65 21.44
C VAL A 242 5.12 -2.42 21.30
N LYS A 243 5.29 -3.46 22.11
CA LYS A 243 6.49 -4.31 22.14
C LYS A 243 6.09 -5.73 22.48
N GLY A 244 6.90 -6.70 22.04
CA GLY A 244 6.74 -8.11 22.39
C GLY A 244 5.70 -8.85 21.56
N LEU A 245 5.23 -8.27 20.45
CA LEU A 245 4.48 -9.01 19.44
C LEU A 245 5.42 -9.95 18.69
N LYS A 246 4.92 -11.14 18.32
CA LYS A 246 5.72 -12.14 17.62
C LYS A 246 5.97 -11.73 16.17
N GLU A 247 7.23 -11.65 15.77
CA GLU A 247 7.63 -11.42 14.38
C GLU A 247 7.44 -12.70 13.56
N VAL A 248 7.06 -12.54 12.29
CA VAL A 248 6.85 -13.63 11.33
C VAL A 248 7.42 -13.23 9.97
N GLU A 249 7.85 -14.21 9.19
CA GLU A 249 8.47 -13.97 7.89
C GLU A 249 7.44 -13.56 6.82
N THR A 250 7.89 -12.80 5.83
CA THR A 250 7.08 -12.41 4.67
C THR A 250 7.31 -13.36 3.50
N PHE A 251 6.32 -13.55 2.63
CA PHE A 251 6.45 -14.26 1.35
C PHE A 251 5.74 -13.54 0.21
N ASP A 252 6.21 -13.73 -1.03
CA ASP A 252 5.53 -13.25 -2.23
C ASP A 252 4.39 -14.22 -2.62
N PRO A 253 3.12 -13.82 -2.52
CA PRO A 253 2.01 -14.69 -2.90
C PRO A 253 1.91 -14.93 -4.41
N PHE A 254 2.64 -14.16 -5.22
CA PHE A 254 2.64 -14.25 -6.69
C PHE A 254 3.82 -15.07 -7.24
N GLU A 255 4.71 -15.58 -6.38
CA GLU A 255 5.81 -16.43 -6.83
C GLU A 255 5.26 -17.71 -7.46
N GLY A 256 5.66 -18.00 -8.71
CA GLY A 256 5.12 -19.11 -9.52
C GLY A 256 3.86 -18.78 -10.33
N ILE A 257 3.35 -17.54 -10.25
CA ILE A 257 2.25 -17.05 -11.06
C ILE A 257 2.74 -16.05 -12.10
N ASP A 258 2.32 -16.28 -13.34
CA ASP A 258 2.51 -15.36 -14.46
C ASP A 258 1.17 -14.84 -15.00
N VAL A 259 1.23 -13.70 -15.67
CA VAL A 259 0.11 -13.16 -16.45
C VAL A 259 0.50 -13.23 -17.92
N VAL A 260 -0.29 -13.97 -18.70
CA VAL A 260 -0.06 -14.18 -20.14
C VAL A 260 -1.05 -13.32 -20.91
N PHE A 261 -0.53 -12.56 -21.88
CA PHE A 261 -1.33 -11.74 -22.78
C PHE A 261 -1.50 -12.45 -24.13
N ASN A 262 -2.73 -12.49 -24.64
CA ASN A 262 -3.07 -13.14 -25.89
C ASN A 262 -4.06 -12.30 -26.71
N GLY A 263 -4.09 -12.52 -28.02
CA GLY A 263 -5.01 -11.85 -28.94
C GLY A 263 -4.35 -10.72 -29.72
N ILE A 264 -5.19 -9.84 -30.27
CA ILE A 264 -4.78 -8.75 -31.16
C ILE A 264 -5.26 -7.44 -30.54
N SER A 265 -4.36 -6.46 -30.38
CA SER A 265 -4.70 -5.12 -29.87
C SER A 265 -5.69 -4.40 -30.82
N PRO A 266 -6.71 -3.68 -30.29
CA PRO A 266 -6.99 -3.39 -28.88
C PRO A 266 -7.88 -4.44 -28.16
N ASN A 267 -8.11 -5.59 -28.79
CA ASN A 267 -8.98 -6.64 -28.27
C ASN A 267 -8.18 -7.78 -27.62
N GLY A 268 -7.04 -7.46 -27.02
CA GLY A 268 -6.23 -8.41 -26.28
C GLY A 268 -6.91 -8.89 -24.99
N SER A 269 -6.39 -9.98 -24.45
CA SER A 269 -6.86 -10.62 -23.23
C SER A 269 -5.71 -10.97 -22.29
N ALA A 270 -5.99 -11.02 -21.00
CA ALA A 270 -5.05 -11.42 -19.96
C ALA A 270 -5.58 -12.64 -19.20
N SER A 271 -4.71 -13.62 -19.00
CA SER A 271 -5.01 -14.84 -18.25
C SER A 271 -3.90 -15.14 -17.26
N ILE A 272 -4.28 -15.67 -16.10
CA ILE A 272 -3.33 -16.14 -15.09
C ILE A 272 -2.83 -17.52 -15.51
N SER A 273 -1.51 -17.71 -15.49
CA SER A 273 -0.84 -18.98 -15.73
C SER A 273 0.03 -19.37 -14.53
N GLY A 274 0.29 -20.66 -14.36
CA GLY A 274 1.04 -21.19 -13.22
C GLY A 274 0.21 -21.25 -11.94
N SER A 275 0.92 -21.49 -10.84
CA SER A 275 0.35 -21.68 -9.50
C SER A 275 1.36 -21.19 -8.46
N PRO A 276 0.89 -20.66 -7.31
CA PRO A 276 1.78 -20.22 -6.26
C PRO A 276 2.72 -21.33 -5.77
N THR A 277 4.01 -21.01 -5.60
CA THR A 277 5.00 -21.94 -5.01
C THR A 277 4.86 -22.04 -3.50
N ALA A 278 4.58 -20.92 -2.83
CA ALA A 278 4.42 -20.87 -1.38
C ALA A 278 3.17 -21.64 -0.94
N LYS A 279 3.31 -22.56 0.03
CA LYS A 279 2.17 -23.32 0.59
C LYS A 279 1.07 -22.42 1.14
N ALA A 280 1.46 -21.31 1.79
CA ALA A 280 0.53 -20.32 2.34
C ALA A 280 -0.28 -19.57 1.27
N ALA A 281 0.13 -19.65 0.00
CA ALA A 281 -0.53 -19.00 -1.13
C ALA A 281 -1.51 -19.91 -1.89
N GLN A 282 -1.44 -21.23 -1.71
CA GLN A 282 -2.19 -22.20 -2.53
C GLN A 282 -3.72 -22.10 -2.39
N GLU A 283 -4.20 -21.65 -1.23
CA GLU A 283 -5.65 -21.45 -0.98
C GLU A 283 -6.13 -20.03 -1.31
N LEU A 284 -5.21 -19.14 -1.70
CA LEU A 284 -5.54 -17.76 -2.06
C LEU A 284 -6.25 -17.70 -3.41
N LYS A 285 -6.99 -16.61 -3.60
CA LYS A 285 -7.63 -16.24 -4.86
C LYS A 285 -6.83 -15.13 -5.51
N PHE A 286 -6.66 -15.24 -6.82
CA PHE A 286 -5.95 -14.28 -7.64
C PHE A 286 -6.91 -13.70 -8.66
N LYS A 287 -7.03 -12.38 -8.67
CA LYS A 287 -7.98 -11.67 -9.53
C LYS A 287 -7.29 -10.55 -10.29
N LEU A 288 -7.45 -10.56 -11.60
CA LEU A 288 -7.10 -9.43 -12.46
C LEU A 288 -8.21 -8.37 -12.39
N ASP A 289 -7.83 -7.10 -12.39
CA ASP A 289 -8.76 -5.96 -12.46
C ASP A 289 -9.46 -5.85 -13.82
N LYS A 290 -8.74 -6.18 -14.90
CA LYS A 290 -9.26 -6.33 -16.27
C LYS A 290 -8.61 -7.51 -16.98
N SER A 291 -9.34 -8.12 -17.91
CA SER A 291 -8.87 -9.33 -18.62
C SER A 291 -9.18 -9.33 -20.12
N ASN A 292 -9.85 -8.32 -20.65
CA ASN A 292 -10.23 -8.22 -22.06
C ASN A 292 -10.17 -6.76 -22.53
N GLY A 293 -10.17 -6.53 -23.85
CA GLY A 293 -10.10 -5.19 -24.44
C GLY A 293 -8.76 -4.51 -24.18
N LEU A 294 -7.68 -5.28 -24.22
CA LEU A 294 -6.33 -4.82 -23.89
C LEU A 294 -5.53 -4.42 -25.13
N SER A 295 -4.77 -3.34 -24.99
CA SER A 295 -3.77 -2.87 -25.95
C SER A 295 -2.37 -2.94 -25.38
N ASN A 296 -1.35 -3.00 -26.24
CA ASN A 296 0.03 -2.84 -25.76
C ASN A 296 0.20 -1.49 -25.05
N GLY A 297 0.85 -1.49 -23.89
CA GLY A 297 1.01 -0.33 -23.02
C GLY A 297 -0.08 -0.17 -21.94
N ASP A 298 -1.18 -0.93 -22.00
CA ASP A 298 -2.14 -0.98 -20.90
C ASP A 298 -1.53 -1.61 -19.63
N THR A 299 -2.04 -1.25 -18.46
CA THR A 299 -1.63 -1.88 -17.18
C THR A 299 -2.71 -2.79 -16.62
N VAL A 300 -2.38 -4.02 -16.22
CA VAL A 300 -3.28 -4.97 -15.54
C VAL A 300 -2.76 -5.27 -14.13
N THR A 301 -3.63 -5.26 -13.14
CA THR A 301 -3.27 -5.51 -11.73
C THR A 301 -3.82 -6.85 -11.24
N LEU A 302 -2.92 -7.74 -10.83
CA LEU A 302 -3.24 -8.97 -10.14
C LEU A 302 -3.32 -8.72 -8.63
N THR A 303 -4.44 -9.09 -8.00
CA THR A 303 -4.66 -8.96 -6.55
C THR A 303 -4.80 -10.33 -5.91
N ALA A 304 -4.06 -10.56 -4.81
CA ALA A 304 -4.21 -11.73 -3.96
C ALA A 304 -5.26 -11.45 -2.87
N SER A 305 -6.20 -12.38 -2.67
CA SER A 305 -7.26 -12.26 -1.66
C SER A 305 -7.72 -13.61 -1.14
N ILE A 306 -8.56 -13.59 -0.11
CA ILE A 306 -9.33 -14.76 0.35
C ILE A 306 -10.82 -14.54 0.11
N LEU A 307 -11.62 -15.60 0.23
CA LEU A 307 -13.08 -15.52 0.04
C LEU A 307 -13.76 -14.62 1.07
N PHE A 308 -13.39 -14.75 2.34
CA PHE A 308 -13.98 -14.01 3.46
C PHE A 308 -12.92 -13.66 4.49
N GLY A 309 -12.92 -12.41 4.96
CA GLY A 309 -12.01 -11.92 5.98
C GLY A 309 -10.74 -11.28 5.43
N ASP A 310 -9.79 -11.05 6.32
CA ASP A 310 -8.50 -10.43 6.01
C ASP A 310 -7.43 -11.49 5.66
N ILE A 311 -6.76 -11.29 4.53
CA ILE A 311 -5.73 -12.21 4.01
C ILE A 311 -4.51 -12.30 4.94
N ILE A 312 -4.08 -11.19 5.54
CA ILE A 312 -2.92 -11.16 6.44
C ILE A 312 -3.25 -11.94 7.71
N GLU A 313 -4.42 -11.70 8.31
CA GLU A 313 -4.87 -12.42 9.50
C GLU A 313 -4.99 -13.93 9.24
N TYR A 314 -5.55 -14.31 8.09
CA TYR A 314 -5.65 -15.73 7.68
C TYR A 314 -4.26 -16.37 7.53
N CYS A 315 -3.33 -15.73 6.82
CA CYS A 315 -2.00 -16.30 6.58
C CYS A 315 -1.18 -16.41 7.88
N ILE A 316 -1.23 -15.40 8.76
CA ILE A 316 -0.53 -15.47 10.05
C ILE A 316 -1.09 -16.59 10.93
N LYS A 317 -2.41 -16.73 11.03
CA LYS A 317 -3.04 -17.76 11.89
C LYS A 317 -2.74 -19.19 11.43
N ASN A 318 -2.76 -19.43 10.12
CA ASN A 318 -2.64 -20.78 9.57
C ASN A 318 -1.20 -21.17 9.21
N TYR A 319 -0.37 -20.20 8.85
CA TYR A 319 0.98 -20.45 8.32
C TYR A 319 2.08 -19.67 9.04
N GLN A 320 1.75 -18.73 9.93
CA GLN A 320 2.73 -17.85 10.59
C GLN A 320 3.61 -17.09 9.59
N MET A 321 3.00 -16.59 8.51
CA MET A 321 3.66 -15.80 7.49
C MET A 321 2.78 -14.63 7.02
N ILE A 322 3.42 -13.57 6.52
CA ILE A 322 2.75 -12.38 5.98
C ILE A 322 2.87 -12.34 4.45
N PRO A 323 1.75 -12.34 3.70
CA PRO A 323 1.80 -12.16 2.25
C PRO A 323 2.17 -10.71 1.92
N SER A 324 3.23 -10.52 1.14
CA SER A 324 3.65 -9.21 0.65
C SER A 324 4.44 -9.35 -0.66
N PRO A 325 4.06 -8.64 -1.74
CA PRO A 325 2.97 -7.66 -1.81
C PRO A 325 1.58 -8.30 -1.96
N LEU A 326 0.50 -7.53 -1.77
CA LEU A 326 -0.90 -7.99 -2.01
C LEU A 326 -1.41 -7.70 -3.44
N LYS A 327 -0.66 -6.91 -4.20
CA LYS A 327 -0.96 -6.54 -5.59
C LYS A 327 0.31 -6.54 -6.43
N LYS A 328 0.21 -6.97 -7.67
CA LYS A 328 1.29 -6.95 -8.67
C LYS A 328 0.74 -6.41 -9.99
N THR A 329 1.41 -5.39 -10.54
CA THR A 329 0.98 -4.73 -11.78
C THR A 329 1.85 -5.19 -12.93
N TYR A 330 1.23 -5.45 -14.07
CA TYR A 330 1.85 -5.91 -15.30
C TYR A 330 1.53 -4.91 -16.42
N THR A 331 2.50 -4.61 -17.26
CA THR A 331 2.27 -3.90 -18.52
C THR A 331 1.92 -4.92 -19.61
N VAL A 332 0.86 -4.68 -20.35
CA VAL A 332 0.45 -5.49 -21.49
C VAL A 332 1.45 -5.25 -22.62
N GLU A 333 2.12 -6.32 -23.01
CA GLU A 333 3.09 -6.33 -24.11
C GLU A 333 2.92 -7.63 -24.90
N GLY A 334 3.45 -7.65 -26.11
CA GLY A 334 3.49 -8.87 -26.91
C GLY A 334 2.24 -9.15 -27.76
N LEU A 335 1.24 -8.26 -27.77
CA LEU A 335 0.06 -8.41 -28.63
C LEU A 335 0.37 -7.97 -30.06
N ASP A 336 -0.06 -8.76 -31.05
CA ASP A 336 -0.10 -8.32 -32.45
C ASP A 336 -1.09 -7.14 -32.60
N ARG A 337 -0.95 -6.34 -33.65
CA ARG A 337 -1.95 -5.32 -34.03
C ARG A 337 -2.23 -5.38 -35.53
N TYR A 338 -3.38 -4.88 -35.96
CA TYR A 338 -3.61 -4.66 -37.39
C TYR A 338 -2.72 -3.53 -37.91
N ILE A 339 -2.26 -3.64 -39.17
CA ILE A 339 -1.64 -2.50 -39.85
C ILE A 339 -2.65 -1.34 -39.91
N SER A 340 -2.13 -0.14 -39.76
CA SER A 340 -2.90 1.11 -39.76
C SER A 340 -2.40 2.13 -40.78
N SER A 341 -1.16 1.95 -41.25
CA SER A 341 -0.56 2.75 -42.31
C SER A 341 0.27 1.85 -43.24
N SER A 342 0.44 2.23 -44.50
CA SER A 342 1.29 1.47 -45.43
C SER A 342 2.75 1.44 -45.03
N SER A 343 3.20 2.39 -44.17
CA SER A 343 4.54 2.34 -43.56
C SER A 343 4.71 1.20 -42.54
N ASP A 344 3.61 0.60 -42.05
CA ASP A 344 3.67 -0.58 -41.18
C ASP A 344 4.07 -1.86 -41.94
N ILE A 345 4.03 -1.83 -43.28
CA ILE A 345 4.33 -2.97 -44.13
C ILE A 345 5.84 -3.06 -44.32
N SER A 346 6.44 -4.15 -43.82
CA SER A 346 7.86 -4.40 -44.03
C SER A 346 8.20 -4.58 -45.51
N GLU A 347 9.41 -4.20 -45.92
CA GLU A 347 9.88 -4.36 -47.30
C GLU A 347 9.83 -5.83 -47.75
N GLU A 348 10.17 -6.76 -46.85
CA GLU A 348 10.11 -8.20 -47.11
C GLU A 348 8.68 -8.70 -47.36
N SER A 349 7.73 -8.24 -46.53
CA SER A 349 6.31 -8.59 -46.68
C SER A 349 5.73 -8.00 -47.95
N LEU A 350 6.07 -6.75 -48.29
CA LEU A 350 5.65 -6.11 -49.54
C LEU A 350 6.17 -6.91 -50.75
N ARG A 351 7.46 -7.26 -50.76
CA ARG A 351 8.06 -8.07 -51.83
C ARG A 351 7.40 -9.44 -51.97
N SER A 352 7.04 -10.07 -50.85
CA SER A 352 6.36 -11.37 -50.85
C SER A 352 4.95 -11.27 -51.45
N MET A 353 4.21 -10.21 -51.10
CA MET A 353 2.90 -9.93 -51.71
C MET A 353 3.01 -9.60 -53.20
N GLN A 354 4.06 -8.88 -53.62
CA GLN A 354 4.32 -8.58 -55.03
C GLN A 354 4.65 -9.84 -55.84
N ASN A 355 5.51 -10.72 -55.31
CA ASN A 355 5.81 -12.01 -55.94
C ASN A 355 4.55 -12.87 -56.09
N GLN A 356 3.66 -12.84 -55.10
CA GLN A 356 2.37 -13.53 -55.18
C GLN A 356 1.48 -12.91 -56.28
N ALA A 357 1.43 -11.58 -56.38
CA ALA A 357 0.70 -10.88 -57.42
C ALA A 357 1.16 -11.31 -58.83
N GLU A 358 2.47 -11.32 -59.06
CA GLU A 358 3.08 -11.73 -60.33
C GLU A 358 2.75 -13.18 -60.69
N GLN A 359 2.84 -14.11 -59.72
CA GLN A 359 2.50 -15.51 -59.95
C GLN A 359 1.03 -15.70 -60.31
N VAL A 360 0.13 -15.05 -59.57
CA VAL A 360 -1.32 -15.12 -59.81
C VAL A 360 -1.68 -14.50 -61.15
N PHE A 361 -1.13 -13.33 -61.47
CA PHE A 361 -1.41 -12.66 -62.74
C PHE A 361 -0.85 -13.45 -63.93
N LYS A 362 0.37 -13.99 -63.81
CA LYS A 362 0.95 -14.86 -64.85
C LYS A 362 0.06 -16.08 -65.12
N LYS A 363 -0.48 -16.71 -64.07
CA LYS A 363 -1.42 -17.82 -64.23
C LYS A 363 -2.68 -17.40 -65.02
N HIS A 364 -3.26 -16.23 -64.72
CA HIS A 364 -4.37 -15.69 -65.51
C HIS A 364 -4.00 -15.45 -66.97
N VAL A 365 -2.79 -14.98 -67.26
CA VAL A 365 -2.32 -14.81 -68.63
C VAL A 365 -2.22 -16.16 -69.35
N GLU A 366 -1.71 -17.20 -68.69
CA GLU A 366 -1.55 -18.54 -69.28
C GLU A 366 -2.88 -19.27 -69.47
N GLU A 367 -3.84 -19.08 -68.56
CA GLU A 367 -5.13 -19.80 -68.57
C GLU A 367 -6.23 -19.08 -69.37
N ASP A 368 -6.30 -17.74 -69.31
CA ASP A 368 -7.46 -16.99 -69.79
C ASP A 368 -7.21 -16.22 -71.11
N TRP A 369 -5.95 -15.99 -71.48
CA TRP A 369 -5.64 -15.14 -72.64
C TRP A 369 -5.57 -15.93 -73.95
N VAL A 370 -6.11 -15.34 -75.01
CA VAL A 370 -6.04 -15.89 -76.36
C VAL A 370 -4.70 -15.54 -77.03
N GLU A 371 -4.24 -16.37 -77.97
CA GLU A 371 -2.94 -16.23 -78.67
C GLU A 371 -2.70 -14.86 -79.33
N SER A 372 -3.76 -14.13 -79.68
CA SER A 372 -3.70 -12.75 -80.22
C SER A 372 -3.45 -11.67 -79.16
N SER A 373 -3.10 -12.08 -77.94
CA SER A 373 -2.76 -11.21 -76.81
C SER A 373 -1.39 -11.61 -76.27
N LYS A 374 -0.51 -10.64 -76.07
CA LYS A 374 0.81 -10.87 -75.46
C LYS A 374 1.05 -9.86 -74.34
N LEU A 375 1.31 -10.35 -73.13
CA LEU A 375 1.75 -9.50 -72.03
C LEU A 375 3.13 -8.91 -72.37
N LEU A 376 3.25 -7.59 -72.32
CA LEU A 376 4.50 -6.87 -72.51
C LEU A 376 5.15 -6.49 -71.17
N ASN A 377 4.34 -5.97 -70.25
CA ASN A 377 4.83 -5.46 -68.98
C ASN A 377 3.74 -5.56 -67.90
N PHE A 378 4.16 -5.72 -66.65
CA PHE A 378 3.31 -5.74 -65.46
C PHE A 378 4.02 -4.96 -64.35
N THR A 379 3.65 -3.70 -64.19
CA THR A 379 4.37 -2.72 -63.36
C THR A 379 3.58 -2.42 -62.09
N TYR A 380 4.20 -2.60 -60.93
CA TYR A 380 3.64 -2.16 -59.65
C TYR A 380 3.64 -0.64 -59.56
N LEU A 381 2.49 -0.06 -59.23
CA LEU A 381 2.30 1.40 -59.14
C LEU A 381 2.29 1.90 -57.70
N GLY A 382 2.03 1.02 -56.73
CA GLY A 382 1.80 1.41 -55.34
C GLY A 382 0.59 0.69 -54.76
N ASN A 383 0.05 1.22 -53.67
CA ASN A 383 -1.04 0.57 -52.96
C ASN A 383 -2.14 1.52 -52.51
N TYR A 384 -3.33 0.96 -52.36
CA TYR A 384 -4.40 1.55 -51.54
C TYR A 384 -4.53 0.72 -50.27
N LEU A 385 -4.38 1.37 -49.11
CA LEU A 385 -4.67 0.73 -47.83
C LEU A 385 -6.04 1.20 -47.35
N LEU A 386 -6.92 0.27 -47.03
CA LEU A 386 -8.17 0.54 -46.34
C LEU A 386 -8.06 0.09 -44.88
N THR A 387 -8.46 0.93 -43.94
CA THR A 387 -8.55 0.60 -42.50
C THR A 387 -9.97 0.79 -42.00
N ALA A 388 -10.54 -0.20 -41.34
CA ALA A 388 -11.93 -0.16 -40.89
C ALA A 388 -12.17 1.02 -39.94
N LYS A 389 -13.25 1.78 -40.18
CA LYS A 389 -13.69 2.85 -39.26
C LYS A 389 -14.22 2.28 -37.95
N ASP A 390 -14.79 1.09 -37.99
CA ASP A 390 -15.24 0.32 -36.83
C ASP A 390 -14.56 -1.06 -36.84
N SER A 391 -13.54 -1.21 -35.99
CA SER A 391 -12.77 -2.45 -35.84
C SER A 391 -13.55 -3.59 -35.17
N ASN A 392 -14.77 -3.34 -34.68
CA ASN A 392 -15.62 -4.37 -34.07
C ASN A 392 -16.62 -4.96 -35.05
N ASN A 393 -16.70 -4.44 -36.28
CA ASN A 393 -17.61 -4.95 -37.29
C ASN A 393 -17.05 -6.25 -37.92
N SER A 394 -17.59 -7.39 -37.49
CA SER A 394 -17.17 -8.71 -37.96
C SER A 394 -17.53 -9.03 -39.41
N TRP A 395 -18.34 -8.19 -40.07
CA TRP A 395 -18.74 -8.38 -41.47
C TRP A 395 -17.72 -7.83 -42.47
N ILE A 396 -16.74 -7.06 -42.01
CA ILE A 396 -15.73 -6.41 -42.85
C ILE A 396 -14.33 -6.76 -42.34
N ALA A 397 -13.32 -6.69 -43.21
CA ALA A 397 -11.94 -6.85 -42.79
C ALA A 397 -11.47 -5.65 -41.96
N ASN A 398 -10.58 -5.84 -40.98
CA ASN A 398 -10.00 -4.76 -40.19
C ASN A 398 -9.10 -3.85 -41.03
N ASN A 399 -8.39 -4.44 -41.99
CA ASN A 399 -7.70 -3.71 -43.04
C ASN A 399 -7.71 -4.53 -44.35
N SER A 400 -7.53 -3.83 -45.45
CA SER A 400 -7.40 -4.39 -46.80
C SER A 400 -6.32 -3.63 -47.55
N ILE A 401 -5.28 -4.32 -48.00
CA ILE A 401 -4.20 -3.73 -48.81
C ILE A 401 -4.37 -4.17 -50.26
N TYR A 402 -4.61 -3.21 -51.15
CA TYR A 402 -4.69 -3.42 -52.59
C TYR A 402 -3.35 -3.03 -53.22
N LEU A 403 -2.59 -4.00 -53.72
CA LEU A 403 -1.41 -3.72 -54.54
C LEU A 403 -1.86 -3.48 -55.97
N ILE A 404 -1.56 -2.29 -56.50
CA ILE A 404 -2.07 -1.81 -57.78
C ILE A 404 -1.00 -1.95 -58.85
N TYR A 405 -1.41 -2.46 -60.01
CA TYR A 405 -0.53 -2.73 -61.14
C TYR A 405 -1.08 -2.14 -62.43
N LYS A 406 -0.17 -1.70 -63.30
CA LYS A 406 -0.41 -1.44 -64.71
C LYS A 406 0.05 -2.66 -65.52
N ALA A 407 -0.86 -3.25 -66.28
CA ALA A 407 -0.55 -4.28 -67.26
C ALA A 407 -0.56 -3.66 -68.66
N GLN A 408 0.48 -3.94 -69.43
CA GLN A 408 0.58 -3.55 -70.83
C GLN A 408 0.46 -4.79 -71.70
N VAL A 409 -0.55 -4.81 -72.57
CA VAL A 409 -0.87 -5.94 -73.44
C VAL A 409 -0.78 -5.52 -74.89
N LYS A 410 -0.06 -6.31 -75.69
CA LYS A 410 -0.08 -6.21 -77.14
C LYS A 410 -1.25 -7.01 -77.68
N ASN A 411 -2.13 -6.34 -78.42
CA ASN A 411 -3.25 -6.98 -79.11
C ASN A 411 -3.05 -6.87 -80.61
N GLU A 412 -3.13 -8.02 -81.28
CA GLU A 412 -2.91 -8.13 -82.71
C GLU A 412 -4.09 -8.82 -83.40
N TYR A 413 -4.64 -8.16 -84.43
CA TYR A 413 -5.65 -8.75 -85.29
C TYR A 413 -5.58 -8.15 -86.69
N SER A 414 -5.76 -8.96 -87.73
CA SER A 414 -5.80 -8.47 -89.11
C SER A 414 -6.89 -9.19 -89.89
N ASN A 415 -7.69 -8.44 -90.63
CA ASN A 415 -8.72 -8.98 -91.52
C ASN A 415 -8.99 -8.01 -92.69
N ASN A 416 -9.18 -8.55 -93.90
CA ASN A 416 -9.54 -7.81 -95.11
C ASN A 416 -8.72 -6.52 -95.36
N GLY A 417 -7.40 -6.57 -95.16
CA GLY A 417 -6.50 -5.43 -95.38
C GLY A 417 -6.47 -4.38 -94.27
N MET A 418 -7.26 -4.55 -93.20
CA MET A 418 -7.16 -3.77 -91.97
C MET A 418 -6.36 -4.53 -90.91
N ALA A 419 -5.57 -3.81 -90.12
CA ALA A 419 -4.78 -4.37 -89.03
C ALA A 419 -4.92 -3.54 -87.75
N TYR A 420 -5.08 -4.23 -86.63
CA TYR A 420 -4.97 -3.71 -85.29
C TYR A 420 -3.69 -4.30 -84.70
N ASP A 421 -2.68 -3.46 -84.52
CA ASP A 421 -1.47 -3.78 -83.77
C ASP A 421 -1.24 -2.62 -82.80
N LYS A 422 -1.78 -2.75 -81.58
CA LYS A 422 -1.65 -1.73 -80.55
C LYS A 422 -1.26 -2.34 -79.21
N THR A 423 -0.47 -1.56 -78.47
CA THR A 423 -0.27 -1.77 -77.04
C THR A 423 -1.39 -1.06 -76.30
N ASN A 424 -2.05 -1.79 -75.41
CA ASN A 424 -3.11 -1.26 -74.56
C ASN A 424 -2.71 -1.43 -73.11
N ASP A 425 -3.07 -0.42 -72.31
CA ASP A 425 -2.82 -0.43 -70.88
C ASP A 425 -4.13 -0.70 -70.13
N PHE A 426 -4.02 -1.43 -69.03
CA PHE A 426 -5.12 -1.60 -68.08
C PHE A 426 -4.60 -1.79 -66.66
N TYR A 427 -5.48 -1.67 -65.70
CA TYR A 427 -5.15 -1.68 -64.29
C TYR A 427 -5.71 -2.90 -63.59
N TRP A 428 -4.91 -3.48 -62.72
CA TRP A 428 -5.20 -4.71 -61.99
C TRP A 428 -4.78 -4.57 -60.53
N PHE A 429 -5.35 -5.40 -59.65
CA PHE A 429 -4.93 -5.44 -58.26
C PHE A 429 -4.85 -6.87 -57.71
N ILE A 430 -4.08 -7.03 -56.65
CA ILE A 430 -4.26 -8.13 -55.69
C ILE A 430 -4.53 -7.53 -54.31
N CYS A 431 -5.50 -8.08 -53.59
CA CYS A 431 -5.91 -7.59 -52.28
C CYS A 431 -5.68 -8.65 -51.21
N PHE A 432 -5.06 -8.25 -50.11
CA PHE A 432 -4.89 -9.06 -48.90
C PHE A 432 -5.60 -8.40 -47.72
N ASN A 433 -6.25 -9.18 -46.88
CA ASN A 433 -7.05 -8.68 -45.76
C ASN A 433 -6.41 -9.04 -44.41
N ASN A 434 -6.68 -8.22 -43.39
CA ASN A 434 -6.34 -8.51 -41.99
C ASN A 434 -4.83 -8.70 -41.74
N LEU A 435 -4.00 -7.89 -42.37
CA LEU A 435 -2.56 -7.89 -42.13
C LEU A 435 -2.28 -7.44 -40.69
N LEU A 436 -1.35 -8.14 -40.05
CA LEU A 436 -0.93 -7.88 -38.68
C LEU A 436 0.51 -7.41 -38.64
N VAL A 437 0.86 -6.61 -37.63
CA VAL A 437 2.23 -6.31 -37.23
C VAL A 437 2.45 -6.95 -35.87
N ASP A 438 3.52 -7.71 -35.76
CA ASP A 438 3.92 -8.29 -34.49
C ASP A 438 4.68 -7.27 -33.61
N PRO A 439 4.96 -7.61 -32.34
CA PRO A 439 5.67 -6.71 -31.43
C PRO A 439 7.10 -6.33 -31.89
N SER A 440 7.71 -7.10 -32.80
CA SER A 440 9.03 -6.78 -33.37
C SER A 440 8.97 -5.80 -34.54
N GLY A 441 7.77 -5.52 -35.06
CA GLY A 441 7.56 -4.69 -36.24
C GLY A 441 7.46 -5.49 -37.54
N ALA A 442 7.48 -6.82 -37.51
CA ALA A 442 7.34 -7.64 -38.71
C ALA A 442 5.86 -7.80 -39.09
N THR A 443 5.57 -7.71 -40.39
CA THR A 443 4.20 -7.84 -40.92
C THR A 443 3.88 -9.30 -41.24
N LYS A 444 2.78 -9.82 -40.67
CA LYS A 444 2.22 -11.15 -40.95
C LYS A 444 1.10 -11.03 -41.99
N VAL A 445 1.20 -11.80 -43.08
CA VAL A 445 0.23 -11.83 -44.18
C VAL A 445 -0.04 -13.27 -44.64
N GLU A 446 -1.30 -13.61 -44.87
CA GLU A 446 -1.69 -14.92 -45.43
C GLU A 446 -1.72 -14.86 -46.97
N LEU A 447 -0.57 -15.12 -47.61
CA LEU A 447 -0.37 -14.95 -49.06
C LEU A 447 -1.30 -15.81 -49.94
N THR A 448 -1.89 -16.88 -49.40
CA THR A 448 -2.79 -17.77 -50.15
C THR A 448 -4.25 -17.29 -50.14
N LYS A 449 -4.61 -16.35 -49.27
CA LYS A 449 -5.95 -15.75 -49.21
C LYS A 449 -5.91 -14.34 -49.76
N TYR A 450 -6.32 -14.22 -51.02
CA TYR A 450 -6.31 -12.95 -51.74
C TYR A 450 -7.55 -12.79 -52.61
N ASN A 451 -7.82 -11.55 -53.01
CA ASN A 451 -8.83 -11.20 -53.99
C ASN A 451 -8.17 -10.52 -55.19
N THR A 452 -8.71 -10.79 -56.39
CA THR A 452 -8.32 -10.15 -57.65
C THR A 452 -9.55 -9.53 -58.30
N PRO A 453 -9.41 -8.64 -59.30
CA PRO A 453 -10.53 -8.08 -60.03
C PRO A 453 -11.51 -9.13 -60.56
N SER A 454 -12.78 -8.96 -60.23
CA SER A 454 -13.89 -9.70 -60.88
C SER A 454 -14.46 -8.94 -62.07
N ASN A 455 -14.23 -7.62 -62.14
CA ASN A 455 -14.66 -6.79 -63.26
C ASN A 455 -13.92 -7.18 -64.54
N ARG A 456 -14.64 -7.14 -65.67
CA ARG A 456 -14.08 -7.39 -67.00
C ARG A 456 -14.37 -6.19 -67.90
N PHE A 457 -13.36 -5.73 -68.62
CA PHE A 457 -13.52 -4.71 -69.65
C PHE A 457 -13.16 -5.26 -71.03
N VAL A 458 -13.51 -4.52 -72.08
CA VAL A 458 -13.34 -4.92 -73.48
C VAL A 458 -12.39 -3.98 -74.19
N ILE A 459 -11.45 -4.55 -74.93
CA ILE A 459 -10.69 -3.88 -75.98
C ILE A 459 -11.29 -4.31 -77.31
N ASP A 460 -11.82 -3.35 -78.07
CA ASP A 460 -12.43 -3.60 -79.38
C ASP A 460 -11.48 -3.12 -80.49
N SER A 461 -11.10 -4.01 -81.38
CA SER A 461 -10.26 -3.67 -82.53
C SER A 461 -10.93 -2.72 -83.52
N GLY A 462 -12.27 -2.67 -83.53
CA GLY A 462 -13.07 -2.01 -84.57
C GLY A 462 -13.04 -2.74 -85.93
N ILE A 463 -12.27 -3.83 -86.06
CA ILE A 463 -12.13 -4.61 -87.28
C ILE A 463 -13.12 -5.77 -87.24
N SER A 464 -13.94 -5.90 -88.28
CA SER A 464 -14.89 -6.99 -88.43
C SER A 464 -14.21 -8.37 -88.29
N GLU A 465 -14.80 -9.26 -87.50
CA GLU A 465 -14.40 -10.68 -87.40
C GLU A 465 -15.40 -11.62 -88.10
N GLY A 466 -16.36 -11.05 -88.84
CA GLY A 466 -17.51 -11.74 -89.43
C GLY A 466 -18.69 -10.79 -89.66
N TRP A 467 -19.89 -11.35 -89.87
CA TRP A 467 -21.05 -10.57 -90.33
C TRP A 467 -21.66 -9.59 -89.30
N TRP A 468 -21.47 -9.79 -87.99
CA TRP A 468 -22.17 -8.98 -86.97
C TRP A 468 -21.30 -8.53 -85.78
N SER A 469 -19.99 -8.80 -85.78
CA SER A 469 -19.09 -8.43 -84.67
C SER A 469 -17.72 -7.97 -85.16
N THR A 470 -17.05 -7.25 -84.27
CA THR A 470 -15.64 -6.87 -84.38
C THR A 470 -14.80 -7.74 -83.44
N ARG A 471 -13.50 -7.89 -83.75
CA ARG A 471 -12.60 -8.64 -82.87
C ARG A 471 -12.45 -7.91 -81.54
N ARG A 472 -12.78 -8.62 -80.45
CA ARG A 472 -12.73 -8.12 -79.08
C ARG A 472 -11.85 -8.99 -78.19
N TRP A 473 -11.09 -8.35 -77.33
CA TRP A 473 -10.39 -8.97 -76.21
C TRP A 473 -11.01 -8.52 -74.91
N TYR A 474 -10.93 -9.38 -73.91
CA TYR A 474 -11.51 -9.09 -72.63
C TYR A 474 -10.54 -9.43 -71.52
N TYR A 475 -10.39 -8.53 -70.58
CA TYR A 475 -9.44 -8.66 -69.49
C TYR A 475 -10.11 -8.42 -68.15
N TYR A 476 -9.73 -9.19 -67.14
CA TYR A 476 -10.10 -8.92 -65.76
C TYR A 476 -9.27 -7.74 -65.25
N GLY A 477 -9.95 -6.68 -64.81
CA GLY A 477 -9.31 -5.42 -64.44
C GLY A 477 -10.15 -4.21 -64.83
N TYR A 478 -9.49 -3.07 -64.93
CA TYR A 478 -10.12 -1.76 -65.13
C TYR A 478 -9.38 -1.00 -66.24
N GLN A 479 -10.14 -0.26 -67.05
CA GLN A 479 -9.59 0.50 -68.17
C GLN A 479 -8.82 1.74 -67.71
N SER A 480 -9.20 2.32 -66.58
CA SER A 480 -8.53 3.47 -65.97
C SER A 480 -8.23 3.22 -64.50
N LEU A 481 -7.26 3.98 -63.97
CA LEU A 481 -6.93 3.96 -62.54
C LEU A 481 -8.09 4.52 -61.70
N ASP A 482 -8.83 5.49 -62.24
CA ASP A 482 -10.01 6.08 -61.58
C ASP A 482 -11.15 5.05 -61.44
N ASP A 483 -11.41 4.23 -62.47
CA ASP A 483 -12.40 3.15 -62.37
C ASP A 483 -12.03 2.13 -61.28
N LEU A 484 -10.74 1.80 -61.18
CA LEU A 484 -10.23 0.91 -60.14
C LEU A 484 -10.39 1.55 -58.76
N TYR A 485 -9.97 2.79 -58.60
CA TYR A 485 -10.08 3.55 -57.35
C TYR A 485 -11.54 3.64 -56.89
N ASN A 486 -12.48 3.93 -57.80
CA ASN A 486 -13.89 4.00 -57.48
C ASN A 486 -14.43 2.65 -57.00
N ALA A 487 -13.99 1.56 -57.63
CA ALA A 487 -14.43 0.21 -57.30
C ALA A 487 -13.91 -0.32 -55.96
N VAL A 488 -12.69 0.06 -55.56
CA VAL A 488 -12.06 -0.49 -54.35
C VAL A 488 -11.92 0.51 -53.20
N VAL A 489 -11.95 1.82 -53.45
CA VAL A 489 -11.83 2.85 -52.41
C VAL A 489 -13.16 3.57 -52.22
N GLU A 490 -13.70 4.23 -53.27
CA GLU A 490 -14.91 5.05 -53.11
C GLU A 490 -16.12 4.23 -52.70
N TYR A 491 -16.30 3.05 -53.32
CA TYR A 491 -17.38 2.12 -53.00
C TYR A 491 -17.41 1.74 -51.51
N TYR A 492 -16.24 1.61 -50.88
CA TYR A 492 -16.08 1.20 -49.48
C TYR A 492 -15.88 2.37 -48.51
N SER A 493 -15.93 3.62 -48.97
CA SER A 493 -15.63 4.82 -48.20
C SER A 493 -16.49 5.02 -46.95
N ASN A 494 -17.72 4.49 -46.92
CA ASN A 494 -18.56 4.55 -45.72
C ASN A 494 -18.04 3.67 -44.57
N PHE A 495 -17.33 2.59 -44.88
CA PHE A 495 -16.85 1.60 -43.91
C PHE A 495 -15.37 1.76 -43.57
N TYR A 496 -14.59 2.36 -44.46
CA TYR A 496 -13.14 2.42 -44.36
C TYR A 496 -12.62 3.86 -44.43
N ASN A 497 -11.54 4.13 -43.70
CA ASN A 497 -10.59 5.18 -44.04
C ASN A 497 -9.60 4.62 -45.07
N HIS A 498 -8.87 5.47 -45.79
CA HIS A 498 -7.89 5.01 -46.78
C HIS A 498 -6.61 5.84 -46.82
N GLU A 499 -5.53 5.20 -47.26
CA GLU A 499 -4.31 5.84 -47.76
C GLU A 499 -4.14 5.51 -49.25
N ASP A 500 -3.82 6.52 -50.05
CA ASP A 500 -3.45 6.38 -51.46
C ASP A 500 -1.93 6.58 -51.61
N ASN A 501 -1.23 5.48 -51.91
CA ASN A 501 0.21 5.45 -52.14
C ASN A 501 0.53 5.02 -53.59
N VAL A 502 -0.37 5.26 -54.54
CA VAL A 502 -0.14 4.97 -55.96
C VAL A 502 0.61 6.10 -56.63
N ASP A 503 1.76 5.78 -57.21
CA ASP A 503 2.53 6.70 -58.05
C ASP A 503 1.88 6.81 -59.43
N LYS A 504 1.05 7.83 -59.60
CA LYS A 504 0.36 8.12 -60.86
C LYS A 504 1.32 8.45 -62.01
N SER A 505 2.57 8.84 -61.74
CA SER A 505 3.56 9.08 -62.80
C SER A 505 3.93 7.79 -63.54
N LEU A 506 3.93 6.64 -62.84
CA LEU A 506 4.15 5.32 -63.43
C LEU A 506 2.94 4.83 -64.25
N ALA A 507 1.77 5.47 -64.08
CA ALA A 507 0.57 5.16 -64.84
C ALA A 507 0.57 5.82 -66.24
N VAL A 508 1.30 6.93 -66.42
CA VAL A 508 1.36 7.66 -67.69
C VAL A 508 2.39 7.01 -68.61
N THR A 509 1.97 6.64 -69.81
CA THR A 509 2.88 6.23 -70.89
C THR A 509 3.39 7.52 -71.54
N GLU A 510 4.70 7.76 -71.58
CA GLU A 510 5.30 8.91 -72.29
C GLU A 510 4.99 8.85 -73.80
N ILE A 511 3.77 9.25 -74.21
CA ILE A 511 3.43 9.59 -75.59
C ILE A 511 2.34 10.66 -75.54
N ASP A 512 2.73 11.91 -75.32
CA ASP A 512 2.09 13.08 -75.93
C ASP A 512 2.93 14.32 -75.62
N THR A 513 4.02 14.49 -76.36
CA THR A 513 4.51 15.84 -76.68
C THR A 513 4.01 16.15 -78.09
N PRO A 514 3.13 17.15 -78.27
CA PRO A 514 2.92 17.72 -79.59
C PRO A 514 4.23 18.44 -79.95
N ASN A 515 4.95 17.91 -80.95
CA ASN A 515 5.92 18.73 -81.67
C ASN A 515 5.12 19.84 -82.38
N GLU A 516 5.62 21.07 -82.21
CA GLU A 516 5.24 22.37 -82.80
C GLU A 516 4.20 22.41 -83.92
#